data_AF-A0A959XBV9-F1
#
_entry.id   AF-A0A959XBV9-F1
#
_cell.length_a   1.000
_cell.length_b   1.000
_cell.length_c   1.000
_cell.angle_alpha   90.00
_cell.angle_beta   90.00
_cell.angle_gamma   90.00
#
_symmetry.space_group_name_H-M   'P 1'
#
loop_
_entity.id
_entity.type
_entity.pdbx_description
1 polymer ?
#
loop_
_entity_poly.entity_id
_entity_poly.type
_entity_poly.pdbx_seq_one_letter_code
_entity_poly.pdbx_strand_id
1 'polypeptide(L)'
;MDLSRARAYCDSRTGLWIIRGVFCVVLVMSMVMLFSPASDVPSGFPLNDKVVHSLLFFALGLTAWVARLASTVTTFRALIVYAGVSEILQAWLPIGRYGSLADFAADIAGLLLALLVVWLVGHIASAEHREETQ
;
A
#
# COMPACT_ATOMS: atom_id res chain seq x y z
N MET A 1 21.38 14.68 8.03
CA MET A 1 20.22 13.94 8.56
C MET A 1 20.77 12.71 9.28
N ASP A 2 20.58 12.61 10.58
CA ASP A 2 21.15 11.54 11.39
C ASP A 2 20.32 10.25 11.19
N LEU A 3 20.83 9.35 10.35
CA LEU A 3 20.16 8.09 10.01
C LEU A 3 20.06 7.14 11.21
N SER A 4 20.92 7.30 12.22
CA SER A 4 20.91 6.47 13.43
C SER A 4 19.66 6.74 14.27
N ARG A 5 19.25 8.01 14.39
CA ARG A 5 18.00 8.43 15.05
C ARG A 5 16.76 7.94 14.32
N ALA A 6 16.76 7.98 12.99
CA ALA A 6 15.65 7.48 12.19
C ALA A 6 15.46 5.96 12.37
N ARG A 7 16.57 5.20 12.37
CA ARG A 7 16.54 3.75 12.61
C ARG A 7 16.02 3.41 14.01
N ALA A 8 16.54 4.09 15.03
CA ALA A 8 16.09 3.92 16.42
C ALA A 8 14.61 4.27 16.61
N TYR A 9 14.10 5.28 15.89
CA TYR A 9 12.68 5.64 15.92
C TYR A 9 11.81 4.56 15.28
N CYS A 10 12.17 4.08 14.09
CA CYS A 10 11.44 3.00 13.40
C CYS A 10 11.41 1.69 14.21
N ASP A 11 12.46 1.41 14.98
CA ASP A 11 12.52 0.23 15.84
C ASP A 11 11.86 0.44 17.23
N SER A 12 11.49 1.68 17.56
CA SER A 12 10.78 1.97 18.82
C SER A 12 9.31 1.53 18.75
N ARG A 13 8.74 1.17 19.91
CA ARG A 13 7.29 0.89 20.02
C ARG A 13 6.45 2.07 19.52
N THR A 14 6.86 3.30 19.83
CA THR A 14 6.15 4.52 19.41
C THR A 14 6.14 4.68 17.90
N GLY A 15 7.30 4.51 17.24
CA GLY A 15 7.40 4.57 15.79
C GLY A 15 6.54 3.50 15.10
N LEU A 16 6.51 2.28 15.65
CA LEU A 16 5.66 1.20 15.14
C LEU A 16 4.16 1.53 15.26
N TRP A 17 3.72 2.14 16.37
CA TRP A 17 2.32 2.57 16.52
C TRP A 17 1.96 3.69 15.54
N ILE A 18 2.89 4.60 15.27
CA ILE A 18 2.67 5.69 14.33
C ILE A 18 2.51 5.15 12.90
N ILE A 19 3.39 4.24 12.45
CA ILE A 19 3.24 3.65 11.12
C ILE A 19 1.97 2.80 11.00
N ARG A 20 1.54 2.13 12.07
CA ARG A 20 0.24 1.43 12.12
C ARG A 20 -0.92 2.41 12.00
N GLY A 21 -0.84 3.56 12.67
CA GLY A 21 -1.79 4.66 12.51
C GLY A 21 -1.84 5.17 11.07
N VAL A 22 -0.68 5.37 10.44
CA VAL A 22 -0.57 5.76 9.02
C VAL A 22 -1.20 4.70 8.11
N PHE A 23 -0.91 3.42 8.32
CA PHE A 23 -1.55 2.32 7.57
C PHE A 23 -3.08 2.37 7.71
N CYS A 24 -3.62 2.55 8.93
CA CYS A 24 -5.06 2.67 9.13
C CYS A 24 -5.65 3.86 8.37
N VAL A 25 -4.98 5.02 8.36
CA VAL A 25 -5.41 6.18 7.60
C VAL A 25 -5.42 5.88 6.10
N VAL A 26 -4.36 5.27 5.56
CA VAL A 26 -4.28 4.89 4.14
C VAL A 26 -5.36 3.87 3.78
N LEU A 27 -5.64 2.91 4.66
CA LEU A 27 -6.73 1.93 4.48
C LEU A 27 -8.09 2.61 4.42
N VAL A 28 -8.38 3.50 5.35
CA VAL A 28 -9.64 4.27 5.35
C VAL A 28 -9.74 5.13 4.10
N MET A 29 -8.67 5.82 3.70
CA MET A 29 -8.63 6.60 2.45
C MET A 29 -8.87 5.71 1.23
N SER A 30 -8.31 4.51 1.19
CA SER A 30 -8.56 3.57 0.10
C SER A 30 -10.04 3.17 0.03
N MET A 31 -10.68 2.88 1.16
CA MET A 31 -12.10 2.54 1.20
C MET A 31 -12.97 3.71 0.73
N VAL A 32 -12.69 4.93 1.21
CA VAL A 32 -13.41 6.12 0.77
C VAL A 32 -13.26 6.30 -0.74
N MET A 33 -12.04 6.23 -1.28
CA MET A 33 -11.81 6.40 -2.73
C MET A 33 -12.47 5.31 -3.58
N LEU A 34 -12.35 4.04 -3.16
CA LEU A 34 -12.90 2.89 -3.90
C LEU A 34 -14.43 2.87 -3.90
N PHE A 35 -15.07 3.28 -2.80
CA PHE A 35 -16.51 3.16 -2.65
C PHE A 35 -17.27 4.49 -2.78
N SER A 36 -16.59 5.62 -2.97
CA SER A 36 -17.26 6.89 -3.29
C SER A 36 -17.67 6.92 -4.76
N PRO A 37 -18.85 7.48 -5.07
CA PRO A 37 -19.28 7.72 -6.45
C PRO A 37 -18.21 8.50 -7.23
N ALA A 38 -17.99 8.13 -8.49
CA ALA A 38 -17.03 8.84 -9.34
C ALA A 38 -17.38 10.32 -9.55
N SER A 39 -18.65 10.70 -9.36
CA SER A 39 -19.15 12.08 -9.42
C SER A 39 -18.66 12.97 -8.28
N ASP A 40 -18.22 12.38 -7.17
CA ASP A 40 -17.92 13.11 -5.94
C ASP A 40 -16.43 13.51 -5.85
N VAL A 41 -15.63 13.13 -6.84
CA VAL A 41 -14.23 13.56 -6.96
C VAL A 41 -14.22 14.98 -7.56
N PRO A 42 -13.76 16.00 -6.82
CA PRO A 42 -13.67 17.35 -7.36
C PRO A 42 -12.83 17.35 -8.64
N SER A 43 -13.35 17.94 -9.72
CA SER A 43 -12.71 18.00 -11.03
C SER A 43 -11.35 18.72 -11.07
N GLY A 44 -10.84 19.18 -9.92
CA GLY A 44 -9.59 19.93 -9.76
C GLY A 44 -8.33 19.08 -9.60
N PHE A 45 -8.43 17.76 -9.43
CA PHE A 45 -7.26 16.86 -9.39
C PHE A 45 -7.30 15.88 -10.58
N PRO A 46 -6.63 16.18 -11.70
CA PRO A 46 -6.71 15.40 -12.94
C PRO A 46 -5.78 14.17 -12.91
N LEU A 47 -5.71 13.47 -11.77
CA LEU A 47 -5.03 12.18 -11.73
C LEU A 47 -5.99 11.12 -12.27
N ASN A 48 -5.53 10.35 -13.25
CA ASN A 48 -6.30 9.23 -13.79
C ASN A 48 -6.66 8.27 -12.65
N ASP A 49 -7.91 7.80 -12.60
CA ASP A 49 -8.45 6.88 -11.57
C ASP A 49 -7.52 5.67 -11.35
N LYS A 50 -6.94 5.13 -12.43
CA LYS A 50 -5.99 4.00 -12.38
C LYS A 50 -4.66 4.36 -11.71
N VAL A 51 -4.22 5.61 -11.85
CA VAL A 51 -3.02 6.09 -11.15
C VAL A 51 -3.32 6.23 -9.67
N VAL A 52 -4.53 6.71 -9.30
CA VAL A 52 -4.96 6.79 -7.89
C VAL A 52 -5.03 5.40 -7.26
N HIS A 53 -5.65 4.44 -7.94
CA HIS A 53 -5.69 3.03 -7.55
C HIS A 53 -4.27 2.46 -7.31
N SER A 54 -3.39 2.62 -8.31
CA SER A 54 -2.00 2.16 -8.21
C SER A 54 -1.26 2.79 -7.02
N LEU A 55 -1.43 4.10 -6.78
CA LEU A 55 -0.79 4.81 -5.67
C LEU A 55 -1.34 4.40 -4.31
N LEU A 56 -2.66 4.18 -4.18
CA LEU A 56 -3.29 3.71 -2.96
C LEU A 56 -2.79 2.32 -2.58
N PHE A 57 -2.77 1.39 -3.53
CA PHE A 57 -2.30 0.03 -3.28
C PHE A 57 -0.79 -0.04 -3.06
N PHE A 58 0.00 0.80 -3.74
CA PHE A 58 1.41 0.99 -3.42
C PHE A 58 1.61 1.45 -1.97
N ALA A 59 0.88 2.49 -1.54
CA ALA A 59 0.96 3.02 -0.19
C ALA A 59 0.51 1.99 0.86
N LEU A 60 -0.56 1.23 0.60
CA LEU A 60 -1.02 0.14 1.45
C LEU A 60 0.04 -0.94 1.61
N GLY A 61 0.60 -1.42 0.50
CA GLY A 61 1.64 -2.46 0.52
C GLY A 61 2.87 -2.03 1.32
N LEU A 62 3.35 -0.81 1.09
CA LEU A 62 4.53 -0.29 1.76
C LEU A 62 4.27 -0.05 3.25
N THR A 63 3.18 0.63 3.61
CA THR A 63 2.86 0.94 5.01
C THR A 63 2.54 -0.32 5.82
N ALA A 64 1.84 -1.31 5.25
CA ALA A 64 1.58 -2.58 5.91
C ALA A 64 2.87 -3.38 6.17
N TRP A 65 3.79 -3.37 5.21
CA TRP A 65 5.09 -4.03 5.34
C TRP A 65 5.96 -3.35 6.41
N VAL A 66 6.10 -2.02 6.38
CA VAL A 66 6.86 -1.27 7.40
C VAL A 66 6.22 -1.40 8.79
N ALA A 67 4.88 -1.48 8.86
CA ALA A 67 4.15 -1.70 10.11
C ALA A 67 4.27 -3.12 10.68
N ARG A 68 4.98 -4.03 9.98
CA ARG A 68 5.26 -5.42 10.41
C ARG A 68 3.99 -6.14 10.86
N LEU A 69 2.89 -5.97 10.12
CA LEU A 69 1.58 -6.54 10.48
C LEU A 69 1.54 -8.06 10.35
N ALA A 70 2.22 -8.60 9.34
CA ALA A 70 2.35 -10.03 9.06
C ALA A 70 3.62 -10.29 8.24
N SER A 71 3.86 -11.56 7.87
CA SER A 71 4.93 -11.90 6.92
C SER A 71 4.65 -11.26 5.55
N THR A 72 5.70 -10.91 4.80
CA THR A 72 5.58 -10.27 3.47
C THR A 72 4.59 -11.00 2.56
N VAL A 73 4.70 -12.33 2.48
CA VAL A 73 3.77 -13.15 1.66
C VAL A 73 2.33 -13.01 2.12
N THR A 74 2.07 -13.04 3.42
CA THR A 74 0.71 -12.92 3.97
C THR A 74 0.13 -11.53 3.71
N THR A 75 0.92 -10.48 3.93
CA THR A 75 0.52 -9.08 3.69
C THR A 75 0.10 -8.86 2.24
N PHE A 76 0.95 -9.22 1.28
CA PHE A 76 0.64 -8.99 -0.13
C PHE A 76 -0.51 -9.88 -0.62
N ARG A 77 -0.63 -11.13 -0.15
CA ARG A 77 -1.78 -11.98 -0.47
C ARG A 77 -3.09 -11.37 0.06
N ALA A 78 -3.09 -10.86 1.29
CA ALA A 78 -4.27 -10.22 1.86
C ALA A 78 -4.69 -8.96 1.08
N LEU A 79 -3.73 -8.14 0.64
CA LEU A 79 -4.00 -6.95 -0.15
C LEU A 79 -4.49 -7.26 -1.58
N ILE A 80 -3.99 -8.34 -2.21
CA ILE A 80 -4.51 -8.82 -3.50
C ILE A 80 -5.96 -9.28 -3.35
N VAL A 81 -6.28 -10.01 -2.28
CA VAL A 81 -7.65 -10.42 -1.97
C VAL A 81 -8.53 -9.20 -1.74
N TYR A 82 -8.04 -8.20 -1.00
CA TYR A 82 -8.76 -6.94 -0.78
C TYR A 82 -9.09 -6.22 -2.10
N ALA A 83 -8.12 -6.09 -3.02
CA ALA A 83 -8.34 -5.53 -4.36
C ALA A 83 -9.42 -6.28 -5.14
N GLY A 84 -9.35 -7.61 -5.16
CA GLY A 84 -10.36 -8.42 -5.87
C GLY A 84 -11.76 -8.28 -5.24
N VAL A 85 -11.83 -8.28 -3.91
CA VAL A 85 -13.09 -8.13 -3.19
C VAL A 85 -13.68 -6.73 -3.39
N SER A 86 -12.88 -5.66 -3.42
CA SER A 86 -13.38 -4.30 -3.66
C SER A 86 -14.06 -4.18 -5.03
N GLU A 87 -13.50 -4.77 -6.08
CA GLU A 87 -14.08 -4.76 -7.42
C GLU A 87 -15.40 -5.54 -7.50
N ILE A 88 -15.46 -6.70 -6.83
CA ILE A 88 -16.71 -7.48 -6.71
C ILE A 88 -17.78 -6.66 -5.98
N LEU A 89 -17.41 -6.02 -4.87
CA LEU A 89 -18.32 -5.19 -4.09
C LEU A 89 -18.80 -3.97 -4.89
N GLN A 90 -17.92 -3.31 -5.63
CA GLN A 90 -18.29 -2.21 -6.52
C GLN A 90 -19.27 -2.66 -7.61
N ALA A 91 -19.11 -3.87 -8.16
CA ALA A 91 -20.04 -4.42 -9.14
C ALA A 91 -21.42 -4.79 -8.55
N TRP A 92 -21.50 -5.06 -7.25
CA TRP A 92 -22.72 -5.55 -6.59
C TRP A 92 -23.47 -4.48 -5.81
N LEU A 93 -22.76 -3.49 -5.26
CA LEU A 93 -23.37 -2.44 -4.45
C LEU A 93 -23.93 -1.33 -5.35
N PRO A 94 -25.13 -0.79 -5.05
CA PRO A 94 -25.76 0.28 -5.82
C PRO A 94 -25.13 1.65 -5.49
N ILE A 95 -23.81 1.78 -5.65
CA ILE A 95 -23.00 2.96 -5.29
C ILE A 95 -22.53 3.76 -6.52
N GLY A 96 -23.05 3.45 -7.71
CA GLY A 96 -22.69 4.16 -8.95
C GLY A 96 -21.27 3.85 -9.45
N ARG A 97 -20.68 2.74 -9.02
CA ARG A 97 -19.42 2.17 -9.53
C ARG A 97 -19.72 0.86 -10.25
N TYR A 98 -18.80 0.45 -11.12
CA TYR A 98 -18.82 -0.85 -11.77
C TYR A 98 -17.48 -1.53 -11.48
N GLY A 99 -17.50 -2.83 -11.19
CA GLY A 99 -16.26 -3.58 -11.10
C GLY A 99 -15.53 -3.59 -12.44
N SER A 100 -14.22 -3.43 -12.39
CA SER A 100 -13.34 -3.13 -13.51
C SER A 100 -12.05 -3.93 -13.38
N LEU A 101 -11.81 -4.80 -14.37
CA LEU A 101 -10.55 -5.56 -14.42
C LEU A 101 -9.34 -4.63 -14.62
N ALA A 102 -9.55 -3.45 -15.22
CA ALA A 102 -8.49 -2.47 -15.40
C ALA A 102 -8.07 -1.81 -14.07
N ASP A 103 -9.01 -1.63 -13.16
CA ASP A 103 -8.75 -1.03 -11.84
C ASP A 103 -8.14 -2.06 -10.90
N PHE A 104 -8.59 -3.32 -10.95
CA PHE A 104 -7.88 -4.44 -10.34
C PHE A 104 -6.42 -4.53 -10.83
N ALA A 105 -6.19 -4.43 -12.15
CA ALA A 105 -4.83 -4.48 -12.69
C ALA A 105 -3.96 -3.32 -12.21
N ALA A 106 -4.55 -2.13 -12.03
CA ALA A 106 -3.87 -0.97 -11.46
C ALA A 106 -3.50 -1.21 -9.98
N ASP A 107 -4.40 -1.80 -9.18
CA ASP A 107 -4.13 -2.17 -7.80
C ASP A 107 -2.96 -3.15 -7.70
N ILE A 108 -2.95 -4.18 -8.56
CA ILE A 108 -1.85 -5.15 -8.65
C ILE A 108 -0.54 -4.46 -9.05
N ALA A 109 -0.56 -3.53 -10.00
CA ALA A 109 0.64 -2.77 -10.39
C ALA A 109 1.22 -1.98 -9.21
N GLY A 110 0.35 -1.34 -8.41
CA GLY A 110 0.74 -0.67 -7.17
C GLY A 110 1.40 -1.61 -6.16
N LEU A 111 0.80 -2.79 -5.94
CA LEU A 111 1.37 -3.80 -5.04
C LEU A 111 2.71 -4.36 -5.55
N LEU A 112 2.85 -4.60 -6.85
CA LEU A 112 4.12 -5.05 -7.44
C LEU A 112 5.22 -4.00 -7.26
N LEU A 113 4.90 -2.71 -7.40
CA LEU A 113 5.84 -1.63 -7.14
C LEU A 113 6.26 -1.60 -5.67
N ALA A 114 5.33 -1.79 -4.73
CA ALA A 114 5.65 -1.87 -3.31
C ALA A 114 6.55 -3.08 -3.02
N LEU A 115 6.27 -4.23 -3.63
CA LEU A 115 7.07 -5.43 -3.47
C LEU A 115 8.48 -5.25 -4.05
N LEU A 116 8.62 -4.54 -5.18
CA LEU A 116 9.92 -4.18 -5.75
C LEU A 116 10.76 -3.36 -4.76
N VAL A 117 10.15 -2.36 -4.11
CA VAL A 117 10.82 -1.55 -3.08
C VAL A 117 11.26 -2.43 -1.91
N VAL A 118 10.38 -3.31 -1.42
CA VAL A 118 10.71 -4.27 -0.35
C VAL A 118 11.89 -5.17 -0.74
N TRP A 119 11.88 -5.68 -1.96
CA TRP A 119 12.95 -6.53 -2.48
C TRP A 119 14.27 -5.79 -2.58
N LEU A 120 14.29 -4.58 -3.12
CA LEU A 120 15.49 -3.73 -3.24
C LEU A 120 16.11 -3.45 -1.87
N VAL A 121 15.28 -3.08 -0.89
CA VAL A 121 15.74 -2.81 0.49
C VAL A 121 16.34 -4.06 1.14
N GLY A 122 15.70 -5.22 0.96
CA GLY A 122 16.23 -6.49 1.47
C GLY A 122 17.57 -6.89 0.84
N HIS A 123 17.79 -6.57 -0.44
CA HIS A 123 19.04 -6.84 -1.14
C HIS A 123 20.19 -5.96 -0.63
N ILE A 124 19.94 -4.67 -0.42
CA ILE A 124 20.95 -3.73 0.09
C ILE A 124 21.41 -4.16 1.48
N ALA A 125 20.47 -4.47 2.39
CA ALA A 125 20.80 -4.92 3.74
C ALA A 125 21.61 -6.24 3.75
N SER A 126 21.37 -7.12 2.77
CA SER A 126 22.10 -8.39 2.63
C SER A 126 23.50 -8.23 2.01
N ALA A 127 23.78 -7.10 1.36
CA ALA A 127 25.09 -6.79 0.80
C ALA A 127 26.03 -6.23 1.89
N GLU A 128 25.54 -5.28 2.69
CA GLU A 128 26.29 -4.68 3.82
C GLU A 128 26.80 -5.74 4.81
N HIS A 129 25.94 -6.70 5.18
CA HIS A 129 26.32 -7.74 6.13
C HIS A 129 27.42 -8.69 5.61
N ARG A 130 27.55 -8.84 4.28
CA ARG A 130 28.62 -9.67 3.70
C ARG A 130 29.98 -8.97 3.74
N GLU A 131 30.01 -7.65 3.60
CA GLU A 131 31.24 -6.85 3.66
C GLU A 131 31.81 -6.77 5.09
N GLU A 132 30.95 -6.75 6.12
CA GLU A 132 31.40 -6.72 7.53
C GLU A 132 31.99 -8.07 8.01
N THR A 133 31.63 -9.18 7.38
CA THR A 133 32.11 -10.53 7.75
C THR A 133 33.39 -10.96 7.04
N GLN A 134 33.93 -10.13 6.14
CA GLN A 134 35.14 -10.40 5.37
C GLN A 134 36.32 -9.57 5.89
#